data_AF-A0A3D3H1K6-F1
#
_entry.id   AF-A0A3D3H1K6-F1
#
_cell.length_a   1.000
_cell.length_b   1.000
_cell.length_c   1.000
_cell.angle_alpha   90.00
_cell.angle_beta   90.00
_cell.angle_gamma   90.00
#
_symmetry.space_group_name_H-M   'P 1'
#
loop_
_entity.id
_entity.type
_entity.pdbx_description
1 polymer ?
#
loop_
_entity_poly.entity_id
_entity_poly.type
_entity_poly.pdbx_seq_one_letter_code
_entity_poly.pdbx_strand_id
1 'polypeptide(L)'
;MLLLAYVTAPADLTEVGGPRNGYVLEGHVQEVDIATGEVLFEWASLDEVPVKESRHVLEEDQGTRAEPYDYIHLNAVSLDGDDGFLVSARNTGTVYRLDRESASVDWRLGGRDSDFEIDGDARFAWQHDAHRRADGTITLFDNQSEDDAGWSRGLRLAVDEDAMTAALVTQYTPEQERLSATQGNLQELAGGNVVVGWGSRPFYSEFDRDGTLLYEATFTAGTSYRAYVLPWSASPA
;
A
#
# COMPACT_ATOMS: atom_id res chain seq x y z
N MET A 1 7.43 15.58 -6.81
CA MET A 1 7.42 14.85 -5.51
C MET A 1 6.03 14.34 -5.28
N LEU A 2 5.87 13.09 -4.87
CA LEU A 2 4.57 12.53 -4.54
C LEU A 2 4.26 12.73 -3.06
N LEU A 3 3.04 13.14 -2.75
CA LEU A 3 2.55 13.39 -1.41
C LEU A 3 1.23 12.66 -1.20
N LEU A 4 1.07 12.13 0.02
CA LEU A 4 -0.21 11.70 0.55
C LEU A 4 -0.65 12.74 1.58
N ALA A 5 -1.88 13.22 1.45
CA ALA A 5 -2.47 14.17 2.37
C ALA A 5 -3.86 13.70 2.79
N TYR A 6 -4.36 14.27 3.88
CA TYR A 6 -5.70 13.99 4.37
C TYR A 6 -6.46 15.27 4.66
N VAL A 7 -7.71 15.29 4.24
CA VAL A 7 -8.65 16.37 4.52
C VAL A 7 -9.84 15.80 5.28
N THR A 8 -10.27 16.48 6.34
CA THR A 8 -11.53 16.14 7.01
C THR A 8 -12.71 16.60 6.16
N ALA A 9 -13.40 15.66 5.54
CA ALA A 9 -14.49 15.91 4.60
C ALA A 9 -15.83 15.35 5.11
N PRO A 10 -16.97 16.01 4.83
CA PRO A 10 -18.28 15.46 5.15
C PRO A 10 -18.61 14.25 4.24
N ALA A 11 -19.22 13.21 4.79
CA ALA A 11 -19.65 12.03 4.04
C ALA A 11 -20.91 11.37 4.65
N ASP A 12 -21.64 10.62 3.83
CA ASP A 12 -22.72 9.74 4.31
C ASP A 12 -22.13 8.40 4.76
N LEU A 13 -22.21 8.11 6.07
CA LEU A 13 -21.66 6.89 6.67
C LEU A 13 -22.71 5.80 6.87
N THR A 14 -23.94 5.97 6.37
CA THR A 14 -25.03 5.00 6.62
C THR A 14 -24.70 3.59 6.09
N GLU A 15 -23.97 3.47 4.99
CA GLU A 15 -23.58 2.17 4.41
C GLU A 15 -22.53 1.42 5.27
N VAL A 16 -21.85 2.11 6.18
CA VAL A 16 -20.91 1.52 7.16
C VAL A 16 -21.45 1.55 8.59
N GLY A 17 -22.77 1.74 8.75
CA GLY A 17 -23.45 1.72 10.05
C GLY A 17 -23.39 3.03 10.84
N GLY A 18 -22.88 4.10 10.23
CA GLY A 18 -22.71 5.42 10.84
C GLY A 18 -23.84 6.42 10.54
N PRO A 19 -23.67 7.69 10.97
CA PRO A 19 -24.63 8.75 10.70
C PRO A 19 -24.63 9.19 9.22
N ARG A 20 -25.80 9.62 8.72
CA ARG A 20 -25.95 10.22 7.37
C ARG A 20 -25.09 11.47 7.15
N ASN A 21 -24.83 12.23 8.20
CA ASN A 21 -24.03 13.46 8.14
C ASN A 21 -22.77 13.26 9.00
N GLY A 22 -21.88 12.39 8.56
CA GLY A 22 -20.61 12.11 9.22
C GLY A 22 -19.43 12.85 8.60
N TYR A 23 -18.23 12.55 9.09
CA TYR A 23 -16.96 13.04 8.55
C TYR A 23 -15.97 11.90 8.40
N VAL A 24 -15.14 12.00 7.37
CA VAL A 24 -14.06 11.05 7.08
C VAL A 24 -12.73 11.77 6.93
N LEU A 25 -11.65 10.98 7.01
CA LEU A 25 -10.36 11.37 6.45
C LEU A 25 -10.35 11.03 4.96
N GLU A 26 -10.61 12.02 4.12
CA GLU A 26 -10.46 11.91 2.68
C GLU A 26 -8.97 11.86 2.33
N GLY A 27 -8.57 10.86 1.56
CA GLY A 27 -7.19 10.71 1.11
C GLY A 27 -6.96 11.49 -0.17
N HIS A 28 -5.86 12.24 -0.21
CA HIS A 28 -5.41 12.96 -1.40
C HIS A 28 -4.05 12.43 -1.85
N VAL A 29 -3.90 12.28 -3.16
CA VAL A 29 -2.61 12.02 -3.81
C VAL A 29 -2.24 13.25 -4.62
N GLN A 30 -1.05 13.79 -4.39
CA GLN A 30 -0.56 14.95 -5.14
C GLN A 30 0.82 14.70 -5.72
N GLU A 31 1.04 15.20 -6.94
CA GLU A 31 2.39 15.43 -7.46
C GLU A 31 2.70 16.92 -7.40
N VAL A 32 3.82 17.28 -6.78
CA VAL A 32 4.24 18.67 -6.56
C VAL A 32 5.62 18.90 -7.16
N ASP A 33 5.77 19.97 -7.93
CA ASP A 33 7.08 20.48 -8.33
C ASP A 33 7.80 21.05 -7.10
N ILE A 34 8.96 20.48 -6.76
CA ILE A 34 9.67 20.82 -5.52
C ILE A 34 10.22 22.26 -5.55
N ALA A 35 10.61 22.76 -6.73
CA ALA A 35 11.26 24.05 -6.85
C ALA A 35 10.27 25.22 -6.70
N THR A 36 9.04 25.03 -7.19
CA THR A 36 8.01 26.06 -7.27
C THR A 36 6.88 25.87 -6.26
N GLY A 37 6.65 24.65 -5.80
CA GLY A 37 5.49 24.28 -4.99
C GLY A 37 4.19 24.13 -5.79
N GLU A 38 4.27 24.13 -7.14
CA GLU A 38 3.11 23.93 -8.00
C GLU A 38 2.58 22.50 -7.89
N VAL A 39 1.26 22.36 -7.70
CA VAL A 39 0.57 21.07 -7.75
C VAL A 39 0.35 20.72 -9.22
N LEU A 40 1.02 19.67 -9.68
CA LEU A 40 0.98 19.17 -11.05
C LEU A 40 -0.14 18.15 -11.27
N PHE A 41 -0.52 17.45 -10.20
CA PHE A 41 -1.58 16.43 -10.19
C PHE A 41 -2.23 16.42 -8.81
N GLU A 42 -3.55 16.22 -8.77
CA GLU A 42 -4.30 15.96 -7.54
C GLU A 42 -5.44 14.99 -7.80
N TRP A 43 -5.58 14.01 -6.91
CA TRP A 43 -6.72 13.10 -6.83
C TRP A 43 -7.25 13.08 -5.40
N ALA A 44 -8.58 13.10 -5.24
CA ALA A 44 -9.28 13.05 -3.96
C ALA A 44 -10.15 11.79 -3.90
N SER A 45 -10.04 11.05 -2.81
CA SER A 45 -10.55 9.69 -2.80
C SER A 45 -12.07 9.58 -2.76
N LEU A 46 -12.82 10.55 -2.21
CA LEU A 46 -14.28 10.45 -2.15
C LEU A 46 -14.97 10.61 -3.50
N ASP A 47 -14.27 11.14 -4.50
CA ASP A 47 -14.83 11.29 -5.86
C ASP A 47 -15.13 9.92 -6.49
N GLU A 48 -14.36 8.87 -6.14
CA GLU A 48 -14.43 7.56 -6.81
C GLU A 48 -14.32 6.33 -5.90
N VAL A 49 -14.00 6.50 -4.63
CA VAL A 49 -13.89 5.40 -3.64
C VAL A 49 -14.98 5.59 -2.56
N PRO A 50 -16.11 4.89 -2.67
CA PRO A 50 -17.17 4.93 -1.66
C PRO A 50 -16.70 4.42 -0.30
N VAL A 51 -17.21 5.01 0.78
CA VAL A 51 -16.85 4.63 2.16
C VAL A 51 -17.13 3.15 2.49
N LYS A 52 -18.11 2.53 1.81
CA LYS A 52 -18.45 1.11 1.97
C LYS A 52 -17.37 0.14 1.49
N GLU A 53 -16.41 0.60 0.68
CA GLU A 53 -15.25 -0.21 0.28
C GLU A 53 -14.33 -0.48 1.49
N SER A 54 -14.40 0.36 2.52
CA SER A 54 -13.63 0.19 3.75
C SER A 54 -13.96 -1.14 4.44
N ARG A 55 -12.89 -1.84 4.81
CA ARG A 55 -12.89 -3.03 5.65
C ARG A 55 -12.65 -2.68 7.12
N HIS A 56 -12.19 -1.46 7.41
CA HIS A 56 -12.06 -0.95 8.77
C HIS A 56 -13.44 -0.71 9.37
N VAL A 57 -13.69 -1.20 10.58
CA VAL A 57 -14.99 -1.02 11.24
C VAL A 57 -15.11 0.43 11.71
N LEU A 58 -16.29 1.04 11.51
CA LEU A 58 -16.59 2.34 12.10
C LEU A 58 -16.95 2.14 13.58
N GLU A 59 -16.11 2.66 14.47
CA GLU A 59 -16.36 2.60 15.92
C GLU A 59 -17.35 3.69 16.39
N GLU A 60 -17.95 3.51 17.57
CA GLU A 60 -19.05 4.36 18.06
C GLU A 60 -18.70 5.85 18.19
N ASP A 61 -17.44 6.18 18.51
CA ASP A 61 -16.95 7.54 18.68
C ASP A 61 -16.33 8.17 17.40
N GLN A 62 -16.26 7.40 16.32
CA GLN A 62 -15.73 7.82 15.03
C GLN A 62 -16.82 8.41 14.10
N GLY A 63 -16.38 8.98 12.98
CA GLY A 63 -17.28 9.56 11.98
C GLY A 63 -17.75 10.97 12.35
N THR A 64 -17.15 11.59 13.37
CA THR A 64 -17.41 12.98 13.77
C THR A 64 -16.35 13.91 13.18
N ARG A 65 -16.59 15.23 13.19
CA ARG A 65 -15.56 16.16 12.70
C ARG A 65 -14.28 16.16 13.55
N ALA A 66 -14.40 15.86 14.84
CA ALA A 66 -13.27 15.81 15.76
C ALA A 66 -12.52 14.47 15.67
N GLU A 67 -13.26 13.39 15.40
CA GLU A 67 -12.73 12.04 15.19
C GLU A 67 -13.28 11.49 13.87
N PRO A 68 -12.74 11.95 12.72
CA PRO A 68 -13.23 11.54 11.41
C PRO A 68 -12.91 10.06 11.16
N TYR A 69 -13.83 9.38 10.45
CA TYR A 69 -13.64 7.98 10.11
C TYR A 69 -12.54 7.80 9.06
N ASP A 70 -11.51 7.04 9.41
CA ASP A 70 -10.40 6.69 8.52
C ASP A 70 -10.80 5.53 7.61
N TYR A 71 -11.59 5.81 6.57
CA TYR A 71 -12.14 4.77 5.70
C TYR A 71 -11.13 4.20 4.71
N ILE A 72 -10.11 4.98 4.31
CA ILE A 72 -9.23 4.63 3.19
C ILE A 72 -7.78 4.34 3.62
N HIS A 73 -7.21 5.12 4.54
CA HIS A 73 -5.83 4.99 5.01
C HIS A 73 -4.80 4.75 3.89
N LEU A 74 -4.60 5.73 3.00
CA LEU A 74 -3.48 5.78 2.06
C LEU A 74 -2.13 5.71 2.80
N ASN A 75 -1.27 4.77 2.41
CA ASN A 75 0.02 4.51 3.08
C ASN A 75 1.23 4.46 2.13
N ALA A 76 1.00 4.42 0.82
CA ALA A 76 2.03 4.52 -0.20
C ALA A 76 1.47 5.04 -1.51
N VAL A 77 2.29 5.77 -2.24
CA VAL A 77 2.09 6.07 -3.66
C VAL A 77 3.42 5.89 -4.39
N SER A 78 3.37 5.28 -5.56
CA SER A 78 4.51 5.12 -6.47
C SER A 78 4.11 5.48 -7.89
N LEU A 79 5.09 5.81 -8.73
CA LEU A 79 4.87 6.02 -10.16
C LEU A 79 4.55 4.68 -10.83
N ASP A 80 3.62 4.71 -11.77
CA ASP A 80 3.33 3.60 -12.68
C ASP A 80 3.67 4.01 -14.11
N GLY A 81 4.97 4.01 -14.41
CA GLY A 81 5.47 4.64 -15.64
C GLY A 81 5.23 6.16 -15.65
N ASP A 82 5.08 6.71 -16.85
CA ASP A 82 4.78 8.14 -17.06
C ASP A 82 3.27 8.43 -17.03
N ASP A 83 2.43 7.39 -17.10
CA ASP A 83 0.99 7.52 -17.37
C ASP A 83 0.12 7.41 -16.11
N GLY A 84 0.68 7.04 -14.97
CA GLY A 84 -0.13 6.86 -13.77
C GLY A 84 0.61 6.69 -12.45
N PHE A 85 -0.15 6.28 -11.45
CA PHE A 85 0.31 6.08 -10.08
C PHE A 85 -0.29 4.80 -9.50
N LEU A 86 0.48 4.04 -8.73
CA LEU A 86 -0.04 3.00 -7.85
C LEU A 86 -0.20 3.54 -6.44
N VAL A 87 -1.39 3.40 -5.87
CA VAL A 87 -1.74 3.91 -4.54
C VAL A 87 -2.17 2.75 -3.65
N SER A 88 -1.48 2.56 -2.54
CA SER A 88 -1.84 1.56 -1.52
C SER A 88 -2.77 2.18 -0.48
N ALA A 89 -3.96 1.61 -0.33
CA ALA A 89 -4.94 1.98 0.68
C ALA A 89 -5.17 0.81 1.64
N ARG A 90 -4.72 1.01 2.88
CA ARG A 90 -4.71 -0.02 3.91
C ARG A 90 -6.11 -0.45 4.30
N ASN A 91 -7.04 0.50 4.49
CA ASN A 91 -8.32 0.21 5.11
C ASN A 91 -9.35 -0.35 4.12
N THR A 92 -9.18 -0.15 2.81
CA THR A 92 -9.94 -0.88 1.79
C THR A 92 -9.28 -2.22 1.42
N GLY A 93 -7.98 -2.37 1.72
CA GLY A 93 -7.18 -3.53 1.33
C GLY A 93 -6.93 -3.58 -0.18
N THR A 94 -6.80 -2.41 -0.81
CA THR A 94 -6.77 -2.25 -2.27
C THR A 94 -5.56 -1.46 -2.72
N VAL A 95 -4.96 -1.89 -3.83
CA VAL A 95 -4.05 -1.06 -4.63
C VAL A 95 -4.86 -0.46 -5.77
N TYR A 96 -4.91 0.87 -5.85
CA TYR A 96 -5.55 1.59 -6.95
C TYR A 96 -4.49 1.99 -7.97
N ARG A 97 -4.79 1.84 -9.26
CA ARG A 97 -4.07 2.55 -10.32
C ARG A 97 -4.85 3.83 -10.64
N LEU A 98 -4.17 4.97 -10.56
CA LEU A 98 -4.70 6.25 -10.99
C LEU A 98 -4.12 6.61 -12.36
N ASP A 99 -4.97 7.06 -13.27
CA ASP A 99 -4.55 7.70 -14.52
C ASP A 99 -4.09 9.14 -14.23
N ARG A 100 -2.94 9.50 -14.77
CA ARG A 100 -2.32 10.81 -14.52
C ARG A 100 -3.04 11.95 -15.24
N GLU A 101 -3.59 11.72 -16.43
CA GLU A 101 -4.19 12.79 -17.24
C GLU A 101 -5.58 13.18 -16.74
N SER A 102 -6.41 12.18 -16.47
CA SER A 102 -7.80 12.34 -16.06
C SER A 102 -7.99 12.43 -14.56
N ALA A 103 -6.98 12.04 -13.77
CA ALA A 103 -7.09 11.89 -12.32
C ALA A 103 -8.27 11.00 -11.91
N SER A 104 -8.42 9.85 -12.60
CA SER A 104 -9.42 8.84 -12.26
C SER A 104 -8.79 7.50 -11.89
N VAL A 105 -9.54 6.66 -11.16
CA VAL A 105 -9.19 5.27 -10.88
C VAL A 105 -9.38 4.43 -12.16
N ASP A 106 -8.28 3.91 -12.69
CA ASP A 106 -8.30 2.98 -13.83
C ASP A 106 -8.73 1.58 -13.41
N TRP A 107 -8.20 1.09 -12.29
CA TRP A 107 -8.56 -0.20 -11.72
C TRP A 107 -8.24 -0.33 -10.23
N ARG A 108 -8.86 -1.34 -9.61
CA ARG A 108 -8.76 -1.74 -8.20
C ARG A 108 -8.22 -3.15 -8.09
N LEU A 109 -7.01 -3.32 -7.59
CA LEU A 109 -6.43 -4.64 -7.28
C LEU A 109 -6.64 -4.97 -5.80
N GLY A 110 -7.48 -5.96 -5.53
CA GLY A 110 -7.80 -6.40 -4.16
C GLY A 110 -8.97 -5.64 -3.53
N GLY A 111 -9.22 -5.92 -2.25
CA GLY A 111 -10.35 -5.34 -1.52
C GLY A 111 -11.72 -5.89 -1.94
N ARG A 112 -12.78 -5.18 -1.54
CA ARG A 112 -14.18 -5.60 -1.75
C ARG A 112 -14.62 -5.53 -3.21
N ASP A 113 -14.20 -4.48 -3.88
CA ASP A 113 -14.61 -4.14 -5.25
C ASP A 113 -13.43 -4.30 -6.22
N SER A 114 -12.64 -5.38 -6.04
CA SER A 114 -11.52 -5.72 -6.92
C SER A 114 -12.01 -5.92 -8.35
N ASP A 115 -11.35 -5.29 -9.32
CA ASP A 115 -11.60 -5.52 -10.74
C ASP A 115 -10.92 -6.80 -11.26
N PHE A 116 -9.97 -7.35 -10.47
CA PHE A 116 -9.19 -8.53 -10.83
C PHE A 116 -9.73 -9.82 -10.22
N GLU A 117 -9.69 -10.91 -10.99
CA GLU A 117 -9.71 -12.26 -10.44
C GLU A 117 -8.33 -12.59 -9.85
N ILE A 118 -8.26 -12.74 -8.52
CA ILE A 118 -7.00 -12.95 -7.79
C ILE A 118 -6.89 -14.40 -7.31
N ASP A 119 -5.85 -15.08 -7.77
CA ASP A 119 -5.48 -16.42 -7.32
C ASP A 119 -5.34 -16.49 -5.80
N GLY A 120 -5.69 -17.63 -5.20
CA GLY A 120 -5.73 -17.78 -3.74
C GLY A 120 -4.44 -17.35 -3.04
N ASP A 121 -3.29 -17.77 -3.57
CA ASP A 121 -1.98 -17.45 -2.99
C ASP A 121 -1.54 -16.00 -3.24
N ALA A 122 -2.14 -15.31 -4.21
CA ALA A 122 -1.88 -13.91 -4.57
C ALA A 122 -2.70 -12.90 -3.75
N ARG A 123 -3.68 -13.38 -2.97
CA ARG A 123 -4.50 -12.51 -2.12
C ARG A 123 -3.66 -11.88 -1.01
N PHE A 124 -3.94 -10.61 -0.75
CA PHE A 124 -3.31 -9.81 0.28
C PHE A 124 -4.35 -8.98 1.02
N ALA A 125 -3.97 -8.48 2.20
CA ALA A 125 -4.81 -7.59 2.98
C ALA A 125 -3.97 -6.61 3.79
N TRP A 126 -4.52 -5.41 4.01
CA TRP A 126 -3.90 -4.35 4.81
C TRP A 126 -2.50 -3.94 4.31
N GLN A 127 -2.27 -4.12 3.01
CA GLN A 127 -0.98 -4.05 2.35
C GLN A 127 -0.35 -2.66 2.38
N HIS A 128 0.97 -2.63 2.19
CA HIS A 128 1.77 -1.43 2.07
C HIS A 128 2.67 -1.49 0.83
N ASP A 129 3.03 -0.31 0.34
CA ASP A 129 4.16 -0.10 -0.56
C ASP A 129 4.10 -0.92 -1.87
N ALA A 130 3.00 -0.78 -2.61
CA ALA A 130 2.90 -1.31 -3.96
C ALA A 130 3.78 -0.53 -4.94
N HIS A 131 4.53 -1.24 -5.80
CA HIS A 131 5.36 -0.68 -6.87
C HIS A 131 5.33 -1.56 -8.11
N ARG A 132 5.20 -0.92 -9.28
CA ARG A 132 5.42 -1.58 -10.57
C ARG A 132 6.90 -1.83 -10.78
N ARG A 133 7.25 -3.00 -11.30
CA ARG A 133 8.62 -3.40 -11.64
C ARG A 133 8.83 -3.42 -13.14
N ALA A 134 10.10 -3.39 -13.54
CA ALA A 134 10.48 -3.30 -14.95
C ALA A 134 10.01 -4.50 -15.80
N ASP A 135 9.73 -5.64 -15.17
CA ASP A 135 9.15 -6.82 -15.82
C ASP A 135 7.61 -6.82 -15.85
N GLY A 136 6.98 -5.71 -15.47
CA GLY A 136 5.52 -5.55 -15.42
C GLY A 136 4.86 -6.08 -14.15
N THR A 137 5.59 -6.84 -13.32
CA THR A 137 5.04 -7.34 -12.04
C THR A 137 4.81 -6.20 -11.05
N ILE A 138 3.88 -6.40 -10.12
CA ILE A 138 3.69 -5.52 -8.97
C ILE A 138 4.25 -6.22 -7.74
N THR A 139 5.08 -5.51 -6.97
CA THR A 139 5.49 -5.99 -5.64
C THR A 139 4.82 -5.17 -4.55
N LEU A 140 4.52 -5.79 -3.43
CA LEU A 140 3.96 -5.13 -2.25
C LEU A 140 4.34 -5.86 -0.97
N PHE A 141 4.13 -5.20 0.17
CA PHE A 141 4.18 -5.84 1.48
C PHE A 141 2.77 -6.19 1.94
N ASP A 142 2.50 -7.48 2.14
CA ASP A 142 1.22 -8.02 2.57
C ASP A 142 1.24 -8.20 4.09
N ASN A 143 0.56 -7.29 4.81
CA ASN A 143 0.54 -7.30 6.26
C ASN A 143 -0.31 -8.44 6.82
N GLN A 144 -1.36 -8.87 6.11
CA GLN A 144 -2.29 -9.89 6.59
C GLN A 144 -2.90 -9.50 7.96
N SER A 145 -3.31 -8.26 8.19
CA SER A 145 -3.85 -7.83 9.49
C SER A 145 -5.35 -8.13 9.70
N GLU A 146 -5.86 -9.24 9.18
CA GLU A 146 -7.25 -9.70 9.42
C GLU A 146 -7.34 -10.57 10.68
N ASP A 147 -8.54 -10.67 11.27
CA ASP A 147 -8.81 -11.65 12.32
C ASP A 147 -8.65 -13.06 11.71
N ASP A 148 -7.83 -13.92 12.34
CA ASP A 148 -7.39 -15.25 11.85
C ASP A 148 -6.41 -15.25 10.66
N ALA A 149 -5.81 -14.10 10.35
CA ALA A 149 -4.81 -14.04 9.30
C ALA A 149 -3.51 -14.77 9.64
N GLY A 150 -2.79 -15.20 8.59
CA GLY A 150 -1.52 -15.90 8.71
C GLY A 150 -0.37 -14.99 9.16
N TRP A 151 0.74 -15.05 8.44
CA TRP A 151 1.91 -14.22 8.69
C TRP A 151 2.11 -13.20 7.57
N SER A 152 2.76 -12.08 7.89
CA SER A 152 3.09 -11.09 6.87
C SER A 152 4.12 -11.64 5.89
N ARG A 153 4.10 -11.12 4.67
CA ARG A 153 4.99 -11.57 3.60
C ARG A 153 5.22 -10.45 2.60
N GLY A 154 6.37 -10.46 1.93
CA GLY A 154 6.54 -9.73 0.69
C GLY A 154 5.90 -10.51 -0.46
N LEU A 155 5.28 -9.83 -1.41
CA LEU A 155 4.70 -10.47 -2.60
C LEU A 155 5.23 -9.83 -3.87
N ARG A 156 5.42 -10.65 -4.90
CA ARG A 156 5.52 -10.27 -6.31
C ARG A 156 4.38 -10.92 -7.07
N LEU A 157 3.58 -10.10 -7.73
CA LEU A 157 2.36 -10.49 -8.43
C LEU A 157 2.51 -10.22 -9.93
N ALA A 158 2.14 -11.21 -10.75
CA ALA A 158 1.85 -10.99 -12.16
C ALA A 158 0.45 -10.41 -12.24
N VAL A 159 0.29 -9.29 -12.92
CA VAL A 159 -0.98 -8.59 -13.10
C VAL A 159 -1.21 -8.48 -14.60
N ASP A 160 -2.30 -9.08 -15.07
CA ASP A 160 -2.75 -9.00 -16.45
C ASP A 160 -3.94 -8.02 -16.49
N GLU A 161 -3.69 -6.81 -17.00
CA GLU A 161 -4.69 -5.74 -17.09
C GLU A 161 -5.64 -5.88 -18.29
N ASP A 162 -5.31 -6.74 -19.26
CA ASP A 162 -6.22 -7.05 -20.36
C ASP A 162 -7.22 -8.14 -19.94
N ALA A 163 -6.75 -9.16 -19.23
CA ALA A 163 -7.57 -10.25 -18.73
C ALA A 163 -8.19 -9.96 -17.35
N MET A 164 -7.74 -8.90 -16.66
CA MET A 164 -8.08 -8.57 -15.28
C MET A 164 -7.85 -9.76 -14.34
N THR A 165 -6.63 -10.32 -14.37
CA THR A 165 -6.23 -11.41 -13.46
C THR A 165 -4.95 -11.08 -12.70
N ALA A 166 -4.79 -11.63 -11.51
CA ALA A 166 -3.56 -11.50 -10.73
C ALA A 166 -3.13 -12.83 -10.11
N ALA A 167 -1.86 -13.18 -10.30
CA ALA A 167 -1.27 -14.45 -9.87
C ALA A 167 0.04 -14.23 -9.11
N LEU A 168 0.36 -15.15 -8.19
CA LEU A 168 1.59 -15.09 -7.41
C LEU A 168 2.78 -15.52 -8.27
N VAL A 169 3.81 -14.69 -8.33
CA VAL A 169 5.10 -15.04 -8.96
C VAL A 169 6.09 -15.50 -7.89
N THR A 170 6.19 -14.74 -6.80
CA THR A 170 7.13 -15.05 -5.70
C THR A 170 6.60 -14.46 -4.40
N GLN A 171 6.80 -15.19 -3.30
CA GLN A 171 6.59 -14.69 -1.95
C GLN A 171 7.92 -14.66 -1.19
N TYR A 172 8.06 -13.68 -0.31
CA TYR A 172 9.23 -13.46 0.53
C TYR A 172 8.80 -13.59 1.99
N THR A 173 9.17 -14.69 2.64
CA THR A 173 8.71 -15.05 3.99
C THR A 173 9.86 -14.97 5.00
N PRO A 174 9.62 -14.49 6.23
CA PRO A 174 10.66 -14.42 7.25
C PRO A 174 11.07 -15.82 7.70
N GLU A 175 12.21 -15.95 8.39
CA GLU A 175 12.67 -17.27 8.90
C GLU A 175 11.65 -17.90 9.86
N GLN A 176 10.98 -17.06 10.64
CA GLN A 176 9.91 -17.45 11.54
C GLN A 176 8.65 -16.66 11.18
N GLU A 177 7.57 -17.39 10.94
CA GLU A 177 6.24 -16.83 10.65
C GLU A 177 5.81 -15.86 11.76
N ARG A 178 5.64 -14.59 11.38
CA ARG A 178 5.33 -13.51 12.31
C ARG A 178 4.42 -12.50 11.61
N LEU A 179 3.41 -12.04 12.33
CA LEU A 179 2.55 -10.95 11.88
C LEU A 179 3.20 -9.59 12.14
N SER A 180 3.36 -8.76 11.12
CA SER A 180 3.61 -7.31 11.23
C SER A 180 2.34 -6.54 10.88
N ALA A 181 1.62 -6.11 11.91
CA ALA A 181 0.25 -5.60 11.76
C ALA A 181 0.14 -4.26 11.02
N THR A 182 1.24 -3.50 10.93
CA THR A 182 1.28 -2.17 10.30
C THR A 182 2.65 -1.90 9.69
N GLN A 183 2.71 -0.94 8.77
CA GLN A 183 3.93 -0.44 8.15
C GLN A 183 4.60 -1.53 7.30
N GLY A 184 5.85 -1.31 6.89
CA GLY A 184 6.63 -2.25 6.10
C GLY A 184 6.70 -1.88 4.63
N ASN A 185 7.63 -2.51 3.93
CA ASN A 185 7.89 -2.26 2.53
C ASN A 185 8.66 -3.42 1.87
N LEU A 186 8.65 -3.42 0.54
CA LEU A 186 9.45 -4.31 -0.28
C LEU A 186 10.24 -3.48 -1.30
N GLN A 187 11.56 -3.59 -1.25
CA GLN A 187 12.47 -2.94 -2.19
C GLN A 187 13.18 -3.98 -3.05
N GLU A 188 12.94 -3.96 -4.37
CA GLU A 188 13.79 -4.66 -5.33
C GLU A 188 15.08 -3.87 -5.58
N LEU A 189 16.23 -4.53 -5.49
CA LEU A 189 17.55 -3.96 -5.75
C LEU A 189 17.95 -4.17 -7.21
N ALA A 190 18.89 -3.37 -7.72
CA ALA A 190 19.36 -3.47 -9.11
C ALA A 190 19.96 -4.85 -9.48
N GLY A 191 20.43 -5.62 -8.48
CA GLY A 191 20.92 -6.99 -8.66
C GLY A 191 19.84 -8.07 -8.71
N GLY A 192 18.56 -7.72 -8.52
CA GLY A 192 17.44 -8.65 -8.44
C GLY A 192 17.10 -9.15 -7.03
N ASN A 193 18.00 -8.96 -6.07
CA ASN A 193 17.73 -9.21 -4.66
C ASN A 193 16.57 -8.35 -4.16
N VAL A 194 15.86 -8.83 -3.15
CA VAL A 194 14.71 -8.16 -2.55
C VAL A 194 14.98 -7.92 -1.07
N VAL A 195 14.81 -6.68 -0.62
CA VAL A 195 14.87 -6.30 0.79
C VAL A 195 13.45 -6.07 1.29
N VAL A 196 13.12 -6.70 2.40
CA VAL A 196 11.82 -6.54 3.08
C VAL A 196 12.05 -5.86 4.42
N GLY A 197 11.42 -4.71 4.61
CA GLY A 197 11.28 -4.07 5.92
C GLY A 197 10.00 -4.57 6.58
N TRP A 198 10.13 -5.22 7.75
CA TRP A 198 9.00 -5.89 8.41
C TRP A 198 8.16 -4.97 9.30
N GLY A 199 8.04 -3.69 8.93
CA GLY A 199 7.10 -2.76 9.54
C GLY A 199 7.23 -2.66 11.07
N SER A 200 6.09 -2.75 11.74
CA SER A 200 5.97 -2.76 13.21
C SER A 200 6.82 -3.81 13.97
N ARG A 201 7.60 -4.65 13.28
CA ARG A 201 8.55 -5.60 13.87
C ARG A 201 10.00 -5.12 13.74
N PRO A 202 10.86 -5.45 14.72
CA PRO A 202 12.18 -4.86 14.79
C PRO A 202 13.23 -5.60 13.92
N PHE A 203 12.90 -5.91 12.67
CA PHE A 203 13.81 -6.62 11.77
C PHE A 203 13.59 -6.27 10.30
N TYR A 204 14.60 -6.57 9.48
CA TYR A 204 14.56 -6.54 8.02
C TYR A 204 15.28 -7.78 7.49
N SER A 205 14.95 -8.17 6.26
CA SER A 205 15.53 -9.35 5.62
C SER A 205 15.91 -9.04 4.18
N GLU A 206 16.91 -9.75 3.66
CA GLU A 206 17.25 -9.76 2.24
C GLU A 206 17.05 -11.16 1.67
N PHE A 207 16.52 -11.21 0.46
CA PHE A 207 16.15 -12.39 -0.27
C PHE A 207 16.79 -12.37 -1.66
N ASP A 208 17.07 -13.56 -2.20
CA ASP A 208 17.28 -13.73 -3.63
C ASP A 208 15.94 -13.53 -4.36
N ARG A 209 15.99 -13.30 -5.68
CA ARG A 209 14.84 -13.02 -6.54
C ARG A 209 13.76 -14.11 -6.43
N ASP A 210 14.16 -15.36 -6.23
CA ASP A 210 13.29 -16.54 -6.15
C ASP A 210 12.61 -16.74 -4.78
N GLY A 211 12.87 -15.86 -3.81
CA GLY A 211 12.31 -15.93 -2.46
C GLY A 211 13.21 -16.63 -1.44
N THR A 212 14.41 -17.08 -1.83
CA THR A 212 15.38 -17.65 -0.89
C THR A 212 15.88 -16.59 0.09
N LEU A 213 15.66 -16.79 1.40
CA LEU A 213 16.18 -15.92 2.45
C LEU A 213 17.72 -15.97 2.49
N LEU A 214 18.36 -14.81 2.33
CA LEU A 214 19.83 -14.67 2.40
C LEU A 214 20.28 -14.30 3.81
N TYR A 215 19.62 -13.33 4.44
CA TYR A 215 19.83 -13.00 5.86
C TYR A 215 18.63 -12.29 6.48
N GLU A 216 18.55 -12.36 7.81
CA GLU A 216 17.66 -11.57 8.65
C GLU A 216 18.50 -10.78 9.66
N ALA A 217 18.21 -9.50 9.81
CA ALA A 217 18.86 -8.62 10.77
C ALA A 217 17.82 -8.02 11.72
N THR A 218 17.99 -8.29 13.02
CA THR A 218 17.10 -7.80 14.09
C THR A 218 17.80 -6.69 14.87
N PHE A 219 17.06 -5.64 15.23
CA PHE A 219 17.53 -4.60 16.13
C PHE A 219 16.86 -4.71 17.52
N THR A 220 17.52 -4.18 18.55
CA THR A 220 17.21 -4.50 19.96
C THR A 220 15.93 -3.86 20.49
N ALA A 221 15.47 -2.76 19.90
CA ALA A 221 14.24 -2.08 20.32
C ALA A 221 13.69 -1.18 19.19
N GLY A 222 12.38 -0.90 19.25
CA GLY A 222 11.69 0.02 18.34
C GLY A 222 10.87 -0.69 17.27
N THR A 223 10.36 0.10 16.33
CA THR A 223 9.61 -0.34 15.15
C THR A 223 10.33 0.14 13.89
N SER A 224 10.23 -0.60 12.79
CA SER A 224 10.71 -0.13 11.49
C SER A 224 9.53 0.42 10.71
N TYR A 225 9.48 1.72 10.41
CA TYR A 225 8.45 2.16 9.46
C TYR A 225 8.66 1.51 8.09
N ARG A 226 9.89 1.63 7.57
CA ARG A 226 10.38 0.99 6.35
C ARG A 226 11.89 0.76 6.48
N ALA A 227 12.43 -0.16 5.69
CA ALA A 227 13.86 -0.40 5.55
C ALA A 227 14.27 -0.25 4.07
N TYR A 228 15.40 0.42 3.81
CA TYR A 228 15.91 0.63 2.46
C TYR A 228 17.42 0.38 2.41
N VAL A 229 17.87 -0.22 1.32
CA VAL A 229 19.26 -0.22 0.90
C VAL A 229 19.42 0.88 -0.15
N LEU A 230 20.25 1.86 0.16
CA LEU A 230 20.50 3.02 -0.70
C LEU A 230 21.97 3.02 -1.17
N PRO A 231 22.26 3.57 -2.37
CA PRO A 231 23.62 3.78 -2.79
C PRO A 231 24.38 4.60 -1.74
N TRP A 232 25.50 4.07 -1.27
CA TRP A 232 26.39 4.79 -0.37
C TRP A 232 27.61 5.28 -1.15
N SER A 233 27.84 6.60 -1.11
CA SER A 233 29.05 7.23 -1.60
C SER A 233 29.70 7.97 -0.43
N ALA A 234 30.95 7.62 -0.14
CA ALA A 234 31.78 8.36 0.81
C ALA A 234 33.08 8.77 0.14
N SER A 235 33.61 9.94 0.54
CA SER A 235 34.98 10.34 0.26
C SER A 235 35.84 9.94 1.46
N PRO A 236 36.70 8.91 1.35
CA PRO A 236 37.61 8.54 2.42
C PRO A 236 38.57 9.69 2.72
N ALA A 237 38.98 9.80 3.99
CA ALA A 237 40.04 10.72 4.43
C ALA A 237 41.44 10.20 4.10
#